data_AF-A0A1Y3TW14-F1
#
_entry.id   AF-A0A1Y3TW14-F1
#
_cell.length_a   1.000
_cell.length_b   1.000
_cell.length_c   1.000
_cell.angle_alpha   90.00
_cell.angle_beta   90.00
_cell.angle_gamma   90.00
#
_symmetry.space_group_name_H-M   'P 1'
#
loop_
_entity.id
_entity.type
_entity.pdbx_description
1 polymer ?
#
loop_
_entity_poly.entity_id
_entity_poly.type
_entity_poly.pdbx_seq_one_letter_code
_entity_poly.pdbx_strand_id
1 'polypeptide(L)'
;MSDFEAELIHHAAPTLLGRKQSNLFSLPLSLLPKCREEIALYGKKLAEKGICIVYLYSFKNRVFIMVYRQNAMMRYLRVPHVRDYLISLGYPARIGKKDAMTQTLAHLRKRMQADGDFPHEIGFFLGYPPADVFAFMREKGQNYKCVGFWKVYGDEKRALRIFQCYRDCRDQMMEQVTAGSSILSLLGAA
;
A
#
# COMPACT_ATOMS: atom_id res chain seq x y z
N MET A 1 21.90 -4.99 5.51
CA MET A 1 20.48 -4.62 5.36
C MET A 1 20.03 -4.00 6.67
N SER A 2 19.44 -2.80 6.62
CA SER A 2 18.91 -2.13 7.81
C SER A 2 17.54 -2.70 8.24
N ASP A 3 17.08 -2.33 9.45
CA ASP A 3 15.72 -2.67 9.91
C ASP A 3 14.64 -2.12 8.98
N PHE A 4 14.84 -0.91 8.45
CA PHE A 4 13.88 -0.29 7.52
C PHE A 4 13.88 -1.00 6.16
N GLU A 5 15.05 -1.33 5.60
CA GLU A 5 15.12 -2.08 4.34
C GLU A 5 14.45 -3.44 4.46
N ALA A 6 14.65 -4.14 5.58
CA ALA A 6 14.03 -5.44 5.82
C ALA A 6 12.49 -5.33 5.78
N GLU A 7 11.92 -4.34 6.47
CA GLU A 7 10.47 -4.08 6.50
C GLU A 7 9.94 -3.61 5.14
N LEU A 8 10.69 -2.75 4.46
CA LEU A 8 10.36 -2.24 3.13
C LEU A 8 10.31 -3.39 2.10
N ILE A 9 11.28 -4.30 2.10
CA ILE A 9 11.31 -5.47 1.22
C ILE A 9 10.19 -6.43 1.61
N HIS A 10 10.11 -6.81 2.89
CA HIS A 10 9.17 -7.80 3.38
C HIS A 10 7.72 -7.46 3.00
N HIS A 11 7.35 -6.18 3.14
CA HIS A 11 5.99 -5.74 2.90
C HIS A 11 5.75 -5.13 1.52
N ALA A 12 6.69 -4.35 1.00
CA ALA A 12 6.48 -3.53 -0.20
C ALA A 12 7.17 -4.06 -1.46
N ALA A 13 7.89 -5.18 -1.43
CA ALA A 13 8.49 -5.77 -2.63
C ALA A 13 7.51 -5.88 -3.84
N PRO A 14 6.24 -6.32 -3.67
CA PRO A 14 5.30 -6.32 -4.78
C PRO A 14 5.03 -4.93 -5.37
N THR A 15 5.02 -3.88 -4.55
CA THR A 15 4.85 -2.50 -5.00
C THR A 15 6.11 -1.97 -5.68
N LEU A 16 7.29 -2.25 -5.11
CA LEU A 16 8.59 -1.87 -5.64
C LEU A 16 8.79 -2.48 -7.05
N LEU A 17 8.51 -3.77 -7.20
CA LEU A 17 8.60 -4.52 -8.46
C LEU A 17 7.40 -4.29 -9.41
N GLY A 18 6.48 -3.38 -9.08
CA GLY A 18 5.39 -2.98 -9.97
C GLY A 18 4.25 -3.99 -10.14
N ARG A 19 4.16 -5.02 -9.26
CA ARG A 19 3.07 -6.00 -9.23
C ARG A 19 1.87 -5.55 -8.42
N LYS A 20 2.09 -4.68 -7.43
CA LYS A 20 1.04 -4.12 -6.57
C LYS A 20 1.02 -2.60 -6.65
N GLN A 21 -0.15 -2.01 -6.49
CA GLN A 21 -0.34 -0.56 -6.46
C GLN A 21 0.30 0.09 -5.24
N SER A 22 0.10 -0.53 -4.06
CA SER A 22 0.50 0.03 -2.78
C SER A 22 0.63 -1.06 -1.71
N ASN A 23 1.45 -0.79 -0.71
CA ASN A 23 1.52 -1.54 0.53
C ASN A 23 1.51 -0.57 1.71
N LEU A 24 0.91 -1.04 2.81
CA LEU A 24 1.00 -0.40 4.12
C LEU A 24 1.76 -1.36 5.04
N PHE A 25 2.74 -0.84 5.76
CA PHE A 25 3.41 -1.55 6.83
C PHE A 25 3.64 -0.61 8.01
N SER A 26 4.14 -1.15 9.13
CA SER A 26 4.29 -0.37 10.34
C SER A 26 5.60 -0.64 11.04
N LEU A 27 6.24 0.42 11.52
CA LEU A 27 7.44 0.34 12.35
C LEU A 27 7.09 0.68 13.80
N PRO A 28 7.78 0.10 14.80
CA PRO A 28 7.78 0.63 16.15
C PRO A 28 8.14 2.12 16.12
N LEU A 29 7.39 2.95 16.86
CA LEU A 29 7.62 4.40 16.89
C LEU A 29 9.02 4.75 17.44
N SER A 30 9.57 3.90 18.30
CA SER A 30 10.93 4.00 18.82
C SER A 30 12.04 3.86 17.77
N LEU A 31 11.77 3.18 16.64
CA LEU A 31 12.72 3.07 15.53
C LEU A 31 12.66 4.27 14.59
N LEU A 32 11.57 5.05 14.58
CA LEU A 32 11.38 6.14 13.63
C LEU A 32 12.52 7.18 13.66
N PRO A 33 13.02 7.66 14.82
CA PRO A 33 14.16 8.58 14.84
C PRO A 33 15.44 8.00 14.22
N LYS A 34 15.65 6.68 14.32
CA LYS A 34 16.83 5.97 13.79
C LYS A 34 16.77 5.78 12.27
N CYS A 35 15.57 5.57 11.73
CA CYS A 35 15.37 5.30 10.30
C CYS A 35 14.95 6.54 9.50
N ARG A 36 14.73 7.70 10.13
CA ARG A 36 14.13 8.88 9.47
C ARG A 36 14.92 9.35 8.25
N GLU A 37 16.24 9.43 8.37
CA GLU A 37 17.14 9.87 7.30
C GLU A 37 17.15 8.86 6.15
N GLU A 38 17.19 7.57 6.49
CA GLU A 38 17.13 6.48 5.51
C GLU A 38 15.79 6.46 4.76
N ILE A 39 14.66 6.63 5.46
CA ILE A 39 13.33 6.75 4.85
C ILE A 39 13.28 7.95 3.90
N ALA A 40 13.83 9.10 4.30
CA ALA A 40 13.88 10.30 3.45
C ALA A 40 14.74 10.07 2.19
N LEU A 41 15.89 9.42 2.35
CA LEU A 41 16.80 9.07 1.25
C LEU A 41 16.11 8.13 0.25
N TYR A 42 15.47 7.07 0.74
CA TYR A 42 14.67 6.17 -0.09
C TYR A 42 13.48 6.89 -0.74
N GLY A 43 12.81 7.78 0.00
CA GLY A 43 11.72 8.60 -0.53
C GLY A 43 12.14 9.42 -1.75
N LYS A 44 13.32 10.05 -1.71
CA LYS A 44 13.87 10.80 -2.86
C LYS A 44 14.17 9.86 -4.03
N LYS A 45 14.94 8.79 -3.79
CA LYS A 45 15.42 7.87 -4.84
C LYS A 45 14.28 7.10 -5.51
N LEU A 46 13.26 6.71 -4.74
CA LEU A 46 12.09 6.00 -5.25
C LEU A 46 11.12 6.93 -5.98
N ALA A 47 11.07 8.21 -5.62
CA ALA A 47 10.24 9.18 -6.33
C ALA A 47 10.67 9.32 -7.81
N GLU A 48 11.97 9.21 -8.11
CA GLU A 48 12.50 9.16 -9.48
C GLU A 48 11.98 7.95 -10.28
N LYS A 49 11.51 6.91 -9.59
CA LYS A 49 10.89 5.70 -10.16
C LYS A 49 9.36 5.73 -10.09
N GLY A 50 8.76 6.87 -9.74
CA GLY A 50 7.31 7.02 -9.59
C GLY A 50 6.71 6.31 -8.37
N ILE A 51 7.55 5.95 -7.39
CA ILE A 51 7.16 5.30 -6.14
C ILE A 51 7.25 6.32 -5.01
N CYS A 52 6.17 6.46 -4.26
CA CYS A 52 6.08 7.40 -3.14
C CYS A 52 6.11 6.64 -1.81
N ILE A 53 6.87 7.15 -0.85
CA ILE A 53 6.81 6.74 0.55
C ILE A 53 6.16 7.86 1.35
N VAL A 54 5.10 7.54 2.09
CA VAL A 54 4.39 8.50 2.95
C VAL A 54 4.13 7.90 4.32
N TYR A 55 4.42 8.66 5.38
CA TYR A 55 3.83 8.38 6.68
C TYR A 55 2.32 8.58 6.55
N LEU A 56 1.50 7.64 7.01
CA LEU A 56 0.04 7.74 6.88
C LEU A 56 -0.61 8.04 8.22
N TYR A 57 -0.24 7.33 9.29
CA TYR A 57 -0.85 7.49 10.61
C TYR A 57 0.08 6.90 11.69
N SER A 58 -0.15 7.21 12.95
CA SER A 58 0.53 6.60 14.10
C SER A 58 -0.48 6.19 15.15
N PHE A 59 -0.38 4.95 15.63
CA PHE A 59 -1.30 4.39 16.63
C PHE A 59 -0.60 3.34 17.47
N LYS A 60 -0.96 3.24 18.76
CA LYS A 60 -0.44 2.24 19.71
C LYS A 60 1.08 2.01 19.59
N ASN A 61 1.86 3.11 19.66
CA ASN A 61 3.32 3.09 19.58
C ASN A 61 3.90 2.54 18.26
N ARG A 62 3.14 2.61 17.16
CA ARG A 62 3.62 2.29 15.81
C ARG A 62 3.35 3.45 14.85
N VAL A 63 4.21 3.58 13.85
CA VAL A 63 4.02 4.46 12.71
C VAL A 63 3.70 3.62 11.48
N PHE A 64 2.65 3.98 10.76
CA PHE A 64 2.21 3.33 9.53
C PHE A 64 2.74 4.08 8.33
N ILE A 65 3.47 3.36 7.47
CA ILE A 65 4.12 3.88 6.27
C ILE A 65 3.45 3.23 5.07
N MET A 66 2.98 4.06 4.15
CA MET A 66 2.44 3.60 2.87
C MET A 66 3.46 3.83 1.77
N VAL A 67 3.69 2.79 0.98
CA VAL A 67 4.52 2.83 -0.23
C VAL A 67 3.61 2.56 -1.40
N TYR A 68 3.58 3.45 -2.39
CA TYR A 68 2.67 3.30 -3.52
C TYR A 68 3.27 3.79 -4.84
N ARG A 69 2.85 3.18 -5.95
CA ARG A 69 3.14 3.66 -7.30
C ARG A 69 2.12 4.73 -7.69
N GLN A 70 2.59 5.96 -7.93
CA GLN A 70 1.73 7.12 -8.13
C GLN A 70 0.72 6.93 -9.26
N ASN A 71 1.19 6.49 -10.44
CA ASN A 71 0.33 6.29 -11.61
C ASN A 71 -0.67 5.14 -11.44
N ALA A 72 -0.26 4.06 -10.78
CA ALA A 72 -1.14 2.92 -10.49
C ALA A 72 -2.27 3.33 -9.55
N MET A 73 -1.93 3.99 -8.44
CA MET A 73 -2.90 4.53 -7.47
C MET A 73 -3.88 5.48 -8.13
N MET A 74 -3.38 6.47 -8.89
CA MET A 74 -4.23 7.43 -9.60
C MET A 74 -5.17 6.78 -10.62
N ARG A 75 -4.73 5.74 -11.32
CA ARG A 75 -5.57 5.02 -12.28
C ARG A 75 -6.68 4.26 -11.56
N TYR A 76 -6.33 3.55 -10.49
CA TYR A 76 -7.27 2.72 -9.76
C TYR A 76 -8.36 3.53 -9.04
N LEU A 77 -7.98 4.62 -8.37
CA LEU A 77 -8.94 5.50 -7.69
C LEU A 77 -9.90 6.23 -8.65
N ARG A 78 -9.65 6.19 -9.97
CA ARG A 78 -10.55 6.73 -11.01
C ARG A 78 -11.53 5.72 -11.57
N VAL A 79 -11.46 4.45 -11.17
CA VAL A 79 -12.46 3.45 -11.55
C VAL A 79 -13.83 3.96 -11.07
N PRO A 80 -14.86 4.08 -11.94
CA PRO A 80 -16.06 4.85 -11.64
C PRO A 80 -16.72 4.52 -10.29
N HIS A 81 -17.02 3.24 -10.04
CA HIS A 81 -17.66 2.83 -8.79
C HIS A 81 -16.77 2.99 -7.55
N VAL A 82 -15.45 2.90 -7.68
CA VAL A 82 -14.50 3.17 -6.58
C VAL A 82 -14.49 4.68 -6.29
N ARG A 83 -14.38 5.49 -7.35
CA ARG A 83 -14.35 6.94 -7.28
C ARG A 83 -15.62 7.48 -6.62
N ASP A 84 -16.78 7.06 -7.12
CA ASP A 84 -18.07 7.58 -6.68
C ASP A 84 -18.34 7.20 -5.21
N TYR A 85 -17.95 5.99 -4.81
CA TYR A 85 -18.01 5.58 -3.41
C TYR A 85 -17.09 6.42 -2.51
N LEU A 86 -15.83 6.63 -2.90
CA LEU A 86 -14.91 7.47 -2.12
C LEU A 86 -15.43 8.91 -2.02
N ILE A 87 -15.98 9.48 -3.09
CA ILE A 87 -16.60 10.81 -3.04
C ILE A 87 -17.77 10.85 -2.05
N SER A 88 -18.61 9.81 -2.00
CA SER A 88 -19.70 9.73 -1.01
C SER A 88 -19.21 9.67 0.45
N LEU A 89 -17.96 9.25 0.68
CA LEU A 89 -17.28 9.27 1.98
C LEU A 89 -16.56 10.61 2.27
N GLY A 90 -16.76 11.62 1.43
CA GLY A 90 -16.19 12.96 1.58
C GLY A 90 -14.77 13.12 1.01
N TYR A 91 -14.27 12.17 0.23
CA TYR A 91 -13.00 12.36 -0.48
C TYR A 91 -13.13 13.40 -1.61
N PRO A 92 -12.02 14.02 -2.08
CA PRO A 92 -12.08 15.06 -3.11
C PRO A 92 -12.77 14.61 -4.40
N ALA A 93 -13.61 15.46 -5.00
CA ALA A 93 -14.29 15.17 -6.27
C ALA A 93 -13.33 14.81 -7.42
N ARG A 94 -12.10 15.34 -7.36
CA ARG A 94 -11.02 15.08 -8.34
C ARG A 94 -10.10 13.93 -7.94
N ILE A 95 -10.54 13.02 -7.07
CA ILE A 95 -9.74 11.87 -6.60
C ILE A 95 -9.11 11.09 -7.77
N GLY A 96 -7.86 10.67 -7.56
CA GLY A 96 -7.03 10.01 -8.58
C GLY A 96 -6.46 10.94 -9.66
N LYS A 97 -6.61 12.26 -9.52
CA LYS A 97 -5.79 13.27 -10.23
C LYS A 97 -4.58 13.65 -9.37
N LYS A 98 -3.45 13.98 -10.02
CA LYS A 98 -2.16 14.25 -9.37
C LYS A 98 -2.24 15.34 -8.31
N ASP A 99 -2.94 16.43 -8.61
CA ASP A 99 -3.13 17.59 -7.73
C ASP A 99 -4.09 17.34 -6.55
N ALA A 100 -4.95 16.31 -6.65
CA ALA A 100 -5.85 15.91 -5.57
C ALA A 100 -5.24 14.85 -4.64
N MET A 101 -4.09 14.25 -4.98
CA MET A 101 -3.53 13.13 -4.23
C MET A 101 -3.17 13.51 -2.78
N THR A 102 -2.59 14.69 -2.56
CA THR A 102 -2.23 15.15 -1.21
C THR A 102 -3.47 15.28 -0.32
N GLN A 103 -4.54 15.90 -0.83
CA GLN A 103 -5.81 16.04 -0.11
C GLN A 103 -6.49 14.68 0.12
N THR A 104 -6.40 13.79 -0.88
CA THR A 104 -6.94 12.43 -0.79
C THR A 104 -6.30 11.64 0.36
N LEU A 105 -4.96 11.68 0.46
CA LEU A 105 -4.23 10.99 1.54
C LEU A 105 -4.42 11.66 2.90
N ALA A 106 -4.58 12.98 2.93
CA ALA A 106 -4.92 13.70 4.16
C ALA A 106 -6.30 13.30 4.70
N HIS A 107 -7.29 13.11 3.81
CA HIS A 107 -8.62 12.63 4.21
C HIS A 107 -8.57 11.19 4.73
N LEU A 108 -7.85 10.29 4.05
CA LEU A 108 -7.64 8.92 4.53
C LEU A 108 -6.99 8.92 5.94
N ARG A 109 -5.96 9.74 6.16
CA ARG A 109 -5.34 9.91 7.50
C ARG A 109 -6.36 10.37 8.54
N LYS A 110 -7.18 11.38 8.23
CA LYS A 110 -8.20 11.89 9.14
C LYS A 110 -9.19 10.79 9.54
N ARG A 111 -9.60 9.95 8.57
CA ARG A 111 -10.46 8.80 8.81
C ARG A 111 -9.83 7.77 9.75
N MET A 112 -8.57 7.43 9.51
CA MET A 112 -7.81 6.51 10.39
C MET A 112 -7.67 7.04 11.83
N GLN A 113 -7.61 8.36 12.00
CA GLN A 113 -7.54 8.99 13.33
C GLN A 113 -8.86 8.97 14.09
N ALA A 114 -9.99 9.07 13.38
CA ALA A 114 -11.30 9.21 14.00
C ALA A 114 -11.87 7.87 14.50
N ASP A 115 -11.67 6.80 13.74
CA ASP A 115 -12.40 5.54 13.97
C ASP A 115 -11.68 4.56 14.91
N GLY A 116 -10.44 4.86 15.34
CA GLY A 116 -9.62 3.97 16.19
C GLY A 116 -9.25 2.62 15.55
N ASP A 117 -9.70 2.40 14.31
CA ASP A 117 -9.47 1.25 13.45
C ASP A 117 -9.26 1.72 12.00
N PHE A 118 -8.86 0.82 11.11
CA PHE A 118 -8.65 1.13 9.71
C PHE A 118 -9.99 1.32 8.98
N PRO A 119 -10.17 2.46 8.29
CA PRO A 119 -11.37 2.66 7.50
C PRO A 119 -11.36 1.65 6.35
N HIS A 120 -12.44 0.89 6.18
CA HIS A 120 -12.46 -0.29 5.30
C HIS A 120 -12.12 0.05 3.84
N GLU A 121 -12.38 1.28 3.39
CA GLU A 121 -12.08 1.73 2.04
C GLU A 121 -10.57 1.83 1.76
N ILE A 122 -9.71 1.72 2.79
CA ILE A 122 -8.26 1.59 2.61
C ILE A 122 -7.89 0.45 1.66
N GLY A 123 -8.73 -0.60 1.55
CA GLY A 123 -8.57 -1.67 0.59
C GLY A 123 -8.43 -1.17 -0.86
N PHE A 124 -9.13 -0.09 -1.23
CA PHE A 124 -8.98 0.51 -2.57
C PHE A 124 -7.60 1.16 -2.75
N PHE A 125 -7.06 1.78 -1.70
CA PHE A 125 -5.72 2.37 -1.73
C PHE A 125 -4.63 1.30 -1.82
N LEU A 126 -4.86 0.13 -1.23
CA LEU A 126 -3.97 -1.03 -1.29
C LEU A 126 -4.10 -1.83 -2.60
N GLY A 127 -5.03 -1.45 -3.48
CA GLY A 127 -5.25 -2.09 -4.77
C GLY A 127 -5.98 -3.43 -4.69
N TYR A 128 -6.77 -3.67 -3.64
CA TYR A 128 -7.61 -4.87 -3.53
C TYR A 128 -8.80 -4.76 -4.48
N PRO A 129 -9.21 -5.86 -5.14
CA PRO A 129 -10.32 -5.84 -6.10
C PRO A 129 -11.57 -5.16 -5.51
N PRO A 130 -12.29 -4.32 -6.28
CA PRO A 130 -13.41 -3.57 -5.71
C PRO A 130 -14.50 -4.47 -5.14
N ALA A 131 -14.78 -5.59 -5.82
CA ALA A 131 -15.72 -6.60 -5.37
C ALA A 131 -15.38 -7.15 -3.97
N ASP A 132 -14.08 -7.36 -3.69
CA ASP A 132 -13.63 -7.87 -2.39
C ASP A 132 -13.72 -6.80 -1.30
N VAL A 133 -13.42 -5.53 -1.63
CA VAL A 133 -13.54 -4.42 -0.67
C VAL A 133 -15.00 -4.19 -0.28
N PHE A 134 -15.89 -4.11 -1.26
CA PHE A 134 -17.32 -3.93 -1.00
C PHE A 134 -17.93 -5.13 -0.27
N ALA A 135 -17.54 -6.35 -0.64
CA ALA A 135 -18.00 -7.54 0.06
C ALA A 135 -17.46 -7.58 1.49
N PHE A 136 -16.20 -7.22 1.74
CA PHE A 136 -15.68 -7.12 3.09
C PHE A 136 -16.52 -6.18 3.97
N MET A 137 -16.89 -5.01 3.44
CA MET A 137 -17.75 -4.06 4.15
C MET A 137 -19.14 -4.63 4.43
N ARG A 138 -19.77 -5.24 3.42
CA ARG A 138 -21.12 -5.82 3.54
C ARG A 138 -21.17 -7.02 4.51
N GLU A 139 -20.22 -7.94 4.36
CA GLU A 139 -20.13 -9.17 5.15
C GLU A 139 -19.45 -8.94 6.52
N LYS A 140 -19.04 -7.69 6.83
CA LYS A 140 -18.31 -7.34 8.06
C LYS A 140 -17.09 -8.24 8.29
N GLY A 141 -16.39 -8.57 7.21
CA GLY A 141 -15.22 -9.44 7.22
C GLY A 141 -15.50 -10.95 7.38
N GLN A 142 -16.75 -11.40 7.35
CA GLN A 142 -17.14 -12.82 7.44
C GLN A 142 -17.39 -13.41 6.04
N ASN A 143 -17.72 -14.71 5.92
CA ASN A 143 -18.16 -15.34 4.66
C ASN A 143 -17.17 -15.21 3.48
N TYR A 144 -15.88 -15.07 3.74
CA TYR A 144 -14.84 -15.02 2.71
C TYR A 144 -14.52 -16.43 2.20
N LYS A 145 -14.14 -16.54 0.92
CA LYS A 145 -13.78 -17.80 0.26
C LYS A 145 -12.37 -18.26 0.65
N CYS A 146 -11.43 -17.32 0.69
CA CYS A 146 -10.07 -17.56 1.16
C CYS A 146 -9.45 -16.28 1.72
N VAL A 147 -8.32 -16.43 2.42
CA VAL A 147 -7.57 -15.33 3.01
C VAL A 147 -6.09 -15.44 2.68
N GLY A 148 -5.49 -14.28 2.42
CA GLY A 148 -4.05 -14.14 2.23
C GLY A 148 -3.65 -12.69 2.46
N PHE A 149 -3.26 -11.98 1.40
CA PHE A 149 -2.97 -10.54 1.50
C PHE A 149 -4.22 -9.69 1.73
N TRP A 150 -5.40 -10.21 1.39
CA TRP A 150 -6.72 -9.68 1.77
C TRP A 150 -7.71 -10.84 1.93
N LYS A 151 -8.94 -10.55 2.40
CA LYS A 151 -10.05 -11.52 2.42
C LYS A 151 -10.75 -11.52 1.07
N VAL A 152 -10.86 -12.68 0.43
CA VAL A 152 -11.36 -12.82 -0.93
C VAL A 152 -12.82 -13.25 -0.93
N TYR A 153 -13.64 -12.57 -1.72
CA TYR A 153 -15.07 -12.84 -1.90
C TYR A 153 -15.39 -13.13 -3.38
N GLY A 154 -14.59 -12.59 -4.30
CA GLY A 154 -14.69 -12.77 -5.74
C GLY A 154 -14.03 -14.06 -6.23
N ASP A 155 -13.09 -13.92 -7.18
CA ASP A 155 -12.39 -15.03 -7.84
C ASP A 155 -11.22 -15.54 -6.98
N GLU A 156 -11.45 -16.63 -6.26
CA GLU A 156 -10.46 -17.29 -5.40
C GLU A 156 -9.21 -17.74 -6.19
N LYS A 157 -9.38 -18.38 -7.34
CA LYS A 157 -8.25 -18.90 -8.13
C LYS A 157 -7.36 -17.77 -8.60
N ARG A 158 -7.94 -16.66 -9.04
CA ARG A 158 -7.19 -15.45 -9.40
C ARG A 158 -6.49 -14.85 -8.19
N ALA A 159 -7.16 -14.74 -7.04
CA ALA A 159 -6.56 -14.18 -5.85
C ALA A 159 -5.37 -15.01 -5.34
N LEU A 160 -5.47 -16.33 -5.32
CA LEU A 160 -4.37 -17.23 -4.95
C LEU A 160 -3.14 -17.05 -5.86
N ARG A 161 -3.34 -16.88 -7.18
CA ARG A 161 -2.24 -16.56 -8.11
C ARG A 161 -1.59 -15.20 -7.80
N ILE A 162 -2.39 -14.19 -7.47
CA ILE A 162 -1.87 -12.86 -7.08
C ILE A 162 -1.07 -12.97 -5.77
N PHE A 163 -1.58 -13.72 -4.79
CA PHE A 163 -0.87 -13.95 -3.53
C PHE A 163 0.47 -14.64 -3.75
N GLN A 164 0.52 -15.64 -4.63
CA GLN A 164 1.77 -16.30 -4.96
C GLN A 164 2.75 -15.32 -5.61
N CYS A 165 2.31 -14.57 -6.62
CA CYS A 165 3.14 -13.54 -7.27
C CYS A 165 3.71 -12.53 -6.26
N TYR A 166 2.94 -12.13 -5.24
CA TYR A 166 3.41 -11.22 -4.20
C TYR A 166 4.45 -11.87 -3.27
N ARG A 167 4.31 -13.16 -2.93
CA ARG A 167 5.33 -13.90 -2.19
C ARG A 167 6.60 -14.02 -3.01
N ASP A 168 6.50 -14.39 -4.28
CA ASP A 168 7.64 -14.53 -5.18
C ASP A 168 8.42 -13.20 -5.30
N CYS A 169 7.71 -12.07 -5.39
CA CYS A 169 8.32 -10.74 -5.39
C CYS A 169 9.16 -10.48 -4.13
N ARG A 170 8.61 -10.83 -2.96
CA ARG A 170 9.30 -10.65 -1.68
C ARG A 170 10.52 -11.56 -1.60
N ASP A 171 10.36 -12.83 -1.92
CA ASP A 171 11.39 -13.85 -1.76
C ASP A 171 12.56 -13.56 -2.71
N GLN A 172 12.27 -13.26 -3.98
CA GLN A 172 13.28 -12.87 -4.97
C GLN A 172 14.03 -11.58 -4.55
N MET A 173 13.31 -10.56 -4.10
CA MET A 173 13.93 -9.29 -3.74
C MET A 173 14.80 -9.43 -2.48
N MET A 174 14.34 -10.21 -1.50
CA MET A 174 15.10 -10.52 -0.29
C MET A 174 16.40 -11.25 -0.63
N GLU A 175 16.32 -12.31 -1.44
CA GLU A 175 17.47 -13.08 -1.88
C GLU A 175 18.53 -12.19 -2.56
N GLN A 176 18.11 -11.36 -3.52
CA GLN A 176 19.02 -10.49 -4.27
C GLN A 176 19.68 -9.43 -3.38
N VAL A 177 18.94 -8.85 -2.43
CA VAL A 177 19.50 -7.86 -1.50
C VAL A 177 20.44 -8.51 -0.49
N THR A 178 20.12 -9.71 0.01
CA THR A 178 21.05 -10.48 0.85
C THR A 178 22.33 -10.86 0.09
N ALA A 179 22.25 -11.10 -1.22
CA ALA A 179 23.40 -11.34 -2.08
C ALA A 179 24.22 -10.06 -2.43
N GLY A 180 23.83 -8.90 -1.90
CA GLY A 180 24.58 -7.64 -2.04
C GLY A 180 24.04 -6.65 -3.08
N SER A 181 22.93 -6.97 -3.77
CA SER A 181 22.27 -6.01 -4.65
C SER A 181 21.60 -4.90 -3.85
N SER A 182 21.60 -3.67 -4.37
CA SER A 182 20.80 -2.60 -3.77
C SER A 182 19.33 -2.72 -4.15
N ILE A 183 18.40 -2.25 -3.32
CA ILE A 183 16.96 -2.18 -3.66
C ILE A 183 16.76 -1.46 -5.00
N LEU A 184 17.46 -0.35 -5.22
CA LEU A 184 17.26 0.53 -6.38
C LEU A 184 17.70 -0.11 -7.70
N SER A 185 18.77 -0.91 -7.67
CA SER A 185 19.26 -1.61 -8.86
C SER A 185 18.31 -2.71 -9.34
N LEU A 186 17.43 -3.21 -8.44
CA LEU A 186 16.42 -4.21 -8.77
C LEU A 186 15.14 -3.60 -9.36
N LEU A 187 15.01 -2.28 -9.37
CA LEU A 187 13.81 -1.61 -9.88
C LEU A 187 13.94 -1.33 -11.37
N GLY A 188 12.92 -1.73 -12.13
CA GLY A 188 12.77 -1.35 -13.54
C GLY A 188 12.64 0.18 -13.75
N ALA A 189 12.70 0.61 -15.00
CA ALA A 189 12.37 1.99 -15.38
C ALA A 189 10.91 2.34 -15.00
N ALA A 190 10.65 3.64 -14.82
CA ALA A 190 9.38 4.19 -14.31
C ALA A 190 8.17 3.87 -15.21
#